data_AF-A0A354EU63-F1
#
_entry.id   AF-A0A354EU63-F1
#
_cell.length_a   1.000
_cell.length_b   1.000
_cell.length_c   1.000
_cell.angle_alpha   90.00
_cell.angle_beta   90.00
_cell.angle_gamma   90.00
#
_symmetry.space_group_name_H-M   'P 1'
#
loop_
_entity.id
_entity.type
_entity.pdbx_description
1 polymer ?
#
loop_
_entity_poly.entity_id
_entity_poly.type
_entity_poly.pdbx_seq_one_letter_code
_entity_poly.pdbx_strand_id
1 'polypeptide(L)'
;MMGERRVDQSALFYEFSLERHVPADHLLRAIDRFVELDGLRAHLAPFYSTIGRPSIDPELLIRMLLVGYCFGIRSERRLCEEVHLNLAYRWFCRLGLDGDVPNHSTFSKNRHGRFRDSDLLLELFETVLRRCMAEGLVGGERFAVDASLIKADANRQRCVPGDEGLPPEAASRAIDEYLAVLDDAAFGGATPVTPKFISPADPASRWTGANKGLAFFAYATNYLIDLDHAIIVDVEPCTAVRQAEVTAARTMIERAREHHDLWPARLAADTAYGSAEMLDWLVHDQGIEPHIPVIDKSERVDGTFSRSDFAYDHAQDL
;
A
#
# COMPACT_ATOMS: atom_id res chain seq x y z
N MET A 1 9.16 -45.76 -23.06
CA MET A 1 9.04 -45.61 -24.52
C MET A 1 9.23 -44.14 -24.86
N MET A 2 10.12 -43.82 -25.81
CA MET A 2 10.32 -42.44 -26.27
C MET A 2 9.13 -42.07 -27.17
N GLY A 3 8.44 -40.97 -26.87
CA GLY A 3 7.23 -40.56 -27.60
C GLY A 3 7.54 -40.17 -29.05
N GLU A 4 6.65 -40.52 -29.98
CA GLU A 4 6.80 -40.14 -31.39
C GLU A 4 6.58 -38.64 -31.59
N ARG A 5 7.43 -38.02 -32.41
CA ARG A 5 7.33 -36.62 -32.81
C ARG A 5 6.15 -36.46 -33.75
N ARG A 6 5.01 -35.99 -33.25
CA ARG A 6 3.86 -35.59 -34.08
C ARG A 6 4.26 -34.39 -34.93
N VAL A 7 4.20 -34.57 -36.25
CA VAL A 7 4.35 -33.50 -37.23
C VAL A 7 2.99 -32.83 -37.39
N ASP A 8 2.95 -31.52 -37.19
CA ASP A 8 1.72 -30.72 -37.23
C ASP A 8 1.13 -30.70 -38.66
N GLN A 9 -0.15 -31.04 -38.77
CA GLN A 9 -0.89 -31.01 -40.02
C GLN A 9 -1.74 -29.73 -40.00
N SER A 10 -1.39 -28.75 -40.84
CA SER A 10 -2.03 -27.43 -40.81
C SER A 10 -3.52 -27.53 -41.19
N ALA A 11 -4.40 -27.26 -40.23
CA ALA A 11 -5.83 -27.12 -40.46
C ALA A 11 -6.15 -25.80 -41.20
N LEU A 12 -7.08 -25.86 -42.16
CA LEU A 12 -7.50 -24.70 -43.00
C LEU A 12 -8.28 -23.62 -42.22
N PHE A 13 -8.82 -23.95 -41.04
CA PHE A 13 -9.44 -23.02 -40.11
C PHE A 13 -8.96 -23.35 -38.70
N TYR A 14 -8.31 -22.40 -38.03
CA TYR A 14 -7.90 -22.51 -36.63
C TYR A 14 -8.95 -21.82 -35.77
N GLU A 15 -9.89 -22.58 -35.19
CA GLU A 15 -10.74 -22.08 -34.12
C GLU A 15 -10.00 -22.29 -32.79
N PHE A 16 -9.33 -21.24 -32.32
CA PHE A 16 -8.64 -21.26 -31.04
C PHE A 16 -9.41 -20.45 -30.00
N SER A 17 -9.75 -21.10 -28.88
CA SER A 17 -10.46 -20.48 -27.77
C SER A 17 -9.55 -20.43 -26.54
N LEU A 18 -9.14 -19.21 -26.16
CA LEU A 18 -8.42 -18.98 -24.89
C LEU A 18 -9.23 -19.51 -23.70
N GLU A 19 -10.55 -19.32 -23.74
CA GLU A 19 -11.48 -19.81 -22.73
C GLU A 19 -11.46 -21.33 -22.57
N ARG A 20 -11.29 -22.11 -23.63
CA ARG A 20 -11.14 -23.58 -23.50
C ARG A 20 -9.71 -24.00 -23.17
N HIS A 21 -8.74 -23.17 -23.51
CA HIS A 21 -7.32 -23.51 -23.35
C HIS A 21 -6.82 -23.32 -21.92
N VAL A 22 -7.29 -22.28 -21.23
CA VAL A 22 -6.89 -22.02 -19.83
C VAL A 22 -7.60 -23.00 -18.90
N PRO A 23 -6.87 -23.86 -18.15
CA PRO A 23 -7.46 -24.84 -17.25
C PRO A 23 -8.42 -24.22 -16.24
N ALA A 24 -9.48 -24.95 -15.87
CA ALA A 24 -10.51 -24.46 -14.95
C ALA A 24 -9.99 -24.27 -13.52
N ASP A 25 -8.96 -25.01 -13.12
CA ASP A 25 -8.27 -24.98 -11.82
C ASP A 25 -7.11 -23.97 -11.78
N HIS A 26 -6.87 -23.23 -12.87
CA HIS A 26 -5.82 -22.23 -12.92
C HIS A 26 -6.10 -21.06 -11.96
N LEU A 27 -5.09 -20.57 -11.22
CA LEU A 27 -5.23 -19.49 -10.21
C LEU A 27 -6.00 -18.27 -10.74
N LEU A 28 -5.67 -17.80 -11.95
CA LEU A 28 -6.34 -16.64 -12.55
C LEU A 28 -7.84 -16.85 -12.77
N ARG A 29 -8.34 -18.10 -12.90
CA ARG A 29 -9.79 -18.38 -12.92
C ARG A 29 -10.43 -18.08 -11.57
N ALA A 30 -9.77 -18.50 -10.50
CA ALA A 30 -10.26 -18.26 -9.15
C ALA A 30 -10.31 -16.74 -8.86
N ILE A 31 -9.26 -16.02 -9.25
CA ILE A 31 -9.17 -14.56 -9.07
C ILE A 31 -10.21 -13.84 -9.95
N ASP A 32 -10.33 -14.20 -11.23
CA ASP A 32 -11.22 -13.53 -12.18
C ASP A 32 -12.69 -13.50 -11.75
N ARG A 33 -13.12 -14.50 -10.97
CA ARG A 33 -14.48 -14.56 -10.39
C ARG A 33 -14.80 -13.43 -9.42
N PHE A 34 -13.78 -12.82 -8.82
CA PHE A 34 -13.91 -11.78 -7.80
C PHE A 34 -13.36 -10.42 -8.26
N VAL A 35 -12.82 -10.34 -9.48
CA VAL A 35 -12.33 -9.08 -10.05
C VAL A 35 -13.50 -8.33 -10.68
N GLU A 36 -14.08 -7.43 -9.90
CA GLU A 36 -15.18 -6.54 -10.30
C GLU A 36 -14.62 -5.20 -10.79
N LEU A 37 -14.66 -4.95 -12.10
CA LEU A 37 -14.11 -3.73 -12.73
C LEU A 37 -15.13 -2.96 -13.57
N ASP A 38 -16.42 -3.29 -13.48
CA ASP A 38 -17.46 -2.70 -14.32
C ASP A 38 -17.62 -1.19 -14.10
N GLY A 39 -17.45 -0.72 -12.85
CA GLY A 39 -17.51 0.70 -12.48
C GLY A 39 -16.27 1.51 -12.89
N LEU A 40 -15.17 0.84 -13.25
CA LEU A 40 -13.86 1.45 -13.48
C LEU A 40 -13.89 2.55 -14.56
N ARG A 41 -14.57 2.28 -15.67
CA ARG A 41 -14.66 3.23 -16.79
C ARG A 41 -15.48 4.46 -16.41
N ALA A 42 -16.54 4.29 -15.63
CA ALA A 42 -17.38 5.39 -15.17
C ALA A 42 -16.60 6.28 -14.19
N HIS A 43 -15.90 5.68 -13.23
CA HIS A 43 -15.05 6.38 -12.27
C HIS A 43 -13.98 7.23 -12.94
N LEU A 44 -13.33 6.67 -13.96
CA LEU A 44 -12.25 7.38 -14.65
C LEU A 44 -12.71 8.32 -15.76
N ALA A 45 -13.98 8.28 -16.18
CA ALA A 45 -14.48 9.07 -17.31
C ALA A 45 -14.15 10.59 -17.23
N PRO A 46 -14.24 11.27 -16.06
CA PRO A 46 -13.87 12.68 -15.92
C PRO A 46 -12.39 12.98 -16.20
N PHE A 47 -11.52 11.97 -16.07
CA PHE A 47 -10.06 12.09 -16.22
C PHE A 47 -9.57 11.76 -17.63
N TYR A 48 -10.48 11.44 -18.55
CA TYR A 48 -10.19 11.19 -19.95
C TYR A 48 -10.62 12.37 -20.83
N SER A 49 -9.78 12.67 -21.83
CA SER A 49 -10.13 13.64 -22.88
C SER A 49 -11.20 13.07 -23.80
N THR A 50 -12.16 13.91 -24.19
CA THR A 50 -13.17 13.59 -25.20
C THR A 50 -12.64 13.66 -26.64
N ILE A 51 -11.43 14.19 -26.83
CA ILE A 51 -10.76 14.33 -28.13
C ILE A 51 -9.38 13.67 -28.14
N GLY A 52 -8.93 13.23 -29.32
CA GLY A 52 -7.58 12.69 -29.55
C GLY A 52 -7.55 11.18 -29.77
N ARG A 53 -6.35 10.59 -29.67
CA ARG A 53 -6.15 9.14 -29.84
C ARG A 53 -6.83 8.39 -28.68
N PRO A 54 -7.63 7.34 -28.96
CA PRO A 54 -8.18 6.48 -27.91
C PRO A 54 -7.07 5.96 -26.97
N SER A 55 -7.32 6.08 -25.68
CA SER A 55 -6.38 5.57 -24.67
C SER A 55 -6.49 4.05 -24.52
N ILE A 56 -5.54 3.46 -23.80
CA ILE A 56 -5.61 2.06 -23.41
C ILE A 56 -6.72 1.90 -22.39
N ASP A 57 -7.45 0.81 -22.51
CA ASP A 57 -8.51 0.43 -21.58
C ASP A 57 -7.97 0.29 -20.15
N PRO A 58 -8.53 1.02 -19.16
CA PRO A 58 -8.04 0.94 -17.79
C PRO A 58 -8.21 -0.46 -17.19
N GLU A 59 -9.25 -1.22 -17.58
CA GLU A 59 -9.48 -2.59 -17.09
C GLU A 59 -8.30 -3.51 -17.45
N LEU A 60 -7.82 -3.41 -18.70
CA LEU A 60 -6.65 -4.14 -19.16
C LEU A 60 -5.42 -3.81 -18.30
N LEU A 61 -5.18 -2.54 -17.99
CA LEU A 61 -4.04 -2.14 -17.15
C LEU A 61 -4.14 -2.74 -15.74
N ILE A 62 -5.31 -2.67 -15.10
CA ILE A 62 -5.51 -3.24 -13.76
C ILE A 62 -5.33 -4.76 -13.76
N ARG A 63 -5.89 -5.47 -14.74
CA ARG A 63 -5.71 -6.93 -14.88
C ARG A 63 -4.26 -7.31 -15.10
N MET A 64 -3.51 -6.55 -15.91
CA MET A 64 -2.08 -6.78 -16.06
C MET A 64 -1.34 -6.57 -14.74
N LEU A 65 -1.66 -5.53 -13.96
CA LEU A 65 -1.05 -5.31 -12.64
C LEU A 65 -1.33 -6.46 -11.68
N LEU A 66 -2.56 -6.98 -11.65
CA LEU A 66 -2.92 -8.15 -10.84
C LEU A 66 -2.08 -9.37 -11.22
N VAL A 67 -1.87 -9.65 -12.52
CA VAL A 67 -0.94 -10.70 -12.98
C VAL A 67 0.47 -10.44 -12.44
N GLY A 68 0.94 -9.20 -12.54
CA GLY A 68 2.25 -8.80 -12.03
C GLY A 68 2.44 -9.12 -10.55
N TYR A 69 1.46 -8.77 -9.71
CA TYR A 69 1.51 -9.05 -8.27
C TYR A 69 1.35 -10.54 -7.94
N CYS A 70 0.42 -11.25 -8.60
CA CYS A 70 0.16 -12.68 -8.32
C CYS A 70 1.35 -13.57 -8.67
N PHE A 71 2.11 -13.23 -9.72
CA PHE A 71 3.24 -14.03 -10.19
C PHE A 71 4.60 -13.40 -9.89
N GLY A 72 4.65 -12.33 -9.08
CA GLY A 72 5.89 -11.69 -8.66
C GLY A 72 6.67 -11.00 -9.78
N ILE A 73 6.02 -10.58 -10.86
CA ILE A 73 6.63 -9.87 -11.98
C ILE A 73 6.72 -8.38 -11.63
N ARG A 74 7.86 -7.97 -11.07
CA ARG A 74 8.11 -6.60 -10.59
C ARG A 74 8.35 -5.57 -11.71
N SER A 75 8.76 -6.02 -12.89
CA SER A 75 9.09 -5.14 -14.02
C SER A 75 7.93 -5.06 -15.00
N GLU A 76 7.45 -3.86 -15.28
CA GLU A 76 6.35 -3.64 -16.23
C GLU A 76 6.74 -3.97 -17.67
N ARG A 77 8.03 -3.81 -18.01
CA ARG A 77 8.55 -4.26 -19.31
C ARG A 77 8.41 -5.77 -19.44
N ARG A 78 8.84 -6.48 -18.40
CA ARG A 78 8.68 -7.93 -18.33
C ARG A 78 7.21 -8.33 -18.28
N LEU A 79 6.36 -7.58 -17.57
CA LEU A 79 4.92 -7.84 -17.53
C LEU A 79 4.29 -7.74 -18.92
N CYS A 80 4.64 -6.72 -19.71
CA CYS A 80 4.20 -6.61 -21.10
C CYS A 80 4.67 -7.81 -21.94
N GLU A 81 5.93 -8.25 -21.79
CA GLU A 81 6.45 -9.43 -22.48
C GLU A 81 5.73 -10.72 -22.06
N GLU A 82 5.51 -10.92 -20.77
CA GLU A 82 4.84 -12.09 -20.22
C GLU A 82 3.38 -12.14 -20.67
N VAL A 83 2.66 -11.01 -20.66
CA VAL A 83 1.29 -10.92 -21.20
C VAL A 83 1.29 -11.12 -22.72
N HIS A 84 2.33 -10.71 -23.44
CA HIS A 84 2.44 -10.99 -24.87
C HIS A 84 2.55 -12.49 -25.13
N LEU A 85 3.36 -13.20 -24.34
CA LEU A 85 3.74 -14.60 -24.58
C LEU A 85 2.80 -15.63 -23.92
N ASN A 86 2.15 -15.30 -22.81
CA ASN A 86 1.43 -16.25 -21.98
C ASN A 86 -0.10 -16.20 -22.22
N LEU A 87 -0.65 -17.32 -22.73
CA LEU A 87 -2.07 -17.44 -23.06
C LEU A 87 -3.01 -17.26 -21.85
N ALA A 88 -2.62 -17.73 -20.67
CA ALA A 88 -3.43 -17.55 -19.46
C ALA A 88 -3.48 -16.08 -19.02
N TYR A 89 -2.39 -15.34 -19.21
CA TYR A 89 -2.33 -13.92 -18.86
C TYR A 89 -3.16 -13.11 -19.85
N ARG A 90 -3.09 -13.42 -21.15
CA ARG A 90 -3.96 -12.83 -22.18
C ARG A 90 -5.42 -13.05 -21.89
N TRP A 91 -5.80 -14.30 -21.58
CA TRP A 91 -7.16 -14.66 -21.20
C TRP A 91 -7.67 -13.84 -20.01
N PHE A 92 -6.87 -13.77 -18.93
CA PHE A 92 -7.25 -13.02 -17.74
C PHE A 92 -7.36 -11.52 -18.01
N CYS A 93 -6.51 -10.98 -18.89
CA CYS A 93 -6.51 -9.59 -19.33
C CYS A 93 -7.58 -9.27 -20.38
N ARG A 94 -8.46 -10.22 -20.75
CA ARG A 94 -9.45 -10.08 -21.83
C ARG A 94 -8.83 -9.70 -23.17
N LEU A 95 -7.58 -10.12 -23.41
CA LEU A 95 -6.83 -9.82 -24.63
C LEU A 95 -6.88 -11.04 -25.57
N GLY A 96 -7.44 -10.86 -26.77
CA GLY A 96 -7.43 -11.87 -27.84
C GLY A 96 -6.02 -12.22 -28.31
N LEU A 97 -5.83 -13.19 -29.19
CA LEU A 97 -4.50 -13.55 -29.73
C LEU A 97 -3.89 -12.44 -30.59
N ASP A 98 -4.75 -11.70 -31.30
CA ASP A 98 -4.45 -10.58 -32.16
C ASP A 98 -4.38 -9.23 -31.43
N GLY A 99 -4.78 -9.18 -30.15
CA GLY A 99 -4.79 -7.96 -29.36
C GLY A 99 -3.39 -7.41 -29.04
N ASP A 100 -3.19 -6.10 -29.19
CA ASP A 100 -1.91 -5.48 -28.86
C ASP A 100 -1.73 -5.29 -27.35
N VAL A 101 -0.54 -5.66 -26.86
CA VAL A 101 -0.15 -5.39 -25.48
C VAL A 101 0.31 -3.92 -25.37
N PRO A 102 -0.16 -3.15 -24.38
CA PRO A 102 0.27 -1.76 -24.23
C PRO A 102 1.77 -1.66 -23.94
N ASN A 103 2.36 -0.52 -24.32
CA ASN A 103 3.73 -0.21 -23.95
C ASN A 103 3.86 0.03 -22.45
N HIS A 104 4.95 -0.45 -21.83
CA HIS A 104 5.24 -0.28 -20.39
C HIS A 104 5.12 1.18 -19.89
N SER A 105 5.45 2.17 -20.72
CA SER A 105 5.35 3.59 -20.33
C SER A 105 3.92 4.04 -20.02
N THR A 106 2.90 3.32 -20.50
CA THR A 106 1.49 3.59 -20.21
C THR A 106 1.17 3.44 -18.72
N PHE A 107 1.79 2.47 -18.02
CA PHE A 107 1.56 2.27 -16.59
C PHE A 107 2.03 3.47 -15.78
N SER A 108 3.28 3.90 -15.99
CA SER A 108 3.84 5.06 -15.29
C SER A 108 3.02 6.33 -15.55
N LYS A 109 2.61 6.58 -16.80
CA LYS A 109 1.77 7.75 -17.14
C LYS A 109 0.41 7.74 -16.46
N ASN A 110 -0.24 6.57 -16.36
CA ASN A 110 -1.53 6.49 -15.69
C ASN A 110 -1.38 6.56 -14.16
N ARG A 111 -0.35 5.93 -13.57
CA ARG A 111 -0.09 6.03 -12.12
C ARG A 111 0.19 7.44 -11.64
N HIS A 112 1.00 8.20 -12.39
CA HIS A 112 1.37 9.57 -11.99
C HIS A 112 0.30 10.61 -12.36
N GLY A 113 -0.64 10.27 -13.23
CA GLY A 113 -1.80 11.11 -13.56
C GLY A 113 -3.08 10.44 -13.09
N ARG A 114 -3.94 10.07 -14.05
CA ARG A 114 -5.34 9.63 -13.83
C ARG A 114 -5.57 8.73 -12.62
N PHE A 115 -4.74 7.71 -12.37
CA PHE A 115 -4.99 6.79 -11.25
C PHE A 115 -4.76 7.42 -9.89
N ARG A 116 -3.81 8.36 -9.79
CA ARG A 116 -3.61 9.18 -8.60
C ARG A 116 -4.70 10.24 -8.50
N ASP A 117 -4.94 10.98 -9.57
CA ASP A 117 -5.91 12.10 -9.55
C ASP A 117 -7.34 11.67 -9.24
N SER A 118 -7.65 10.38 -9.43
CA SER A 118 -8.96 9.77 -9.16
C SER A 118 -8.99 8.84 -7.96
N ASP A 119 -7.88 8.72 -7.21
CA ASP A 119 -7.74 7.76 -6.10
C ASP A 119 -8.12 6.32 -6.48
N LEU A 120 -7.86 5.95 -7.74
CA LEU A 120 -8.37 4.71 -8.32
C LEU A 120 -7.97 3.47 -7.52
N LEU A 121 -6.72 3.41 -7.07
CA LEU A 121 -6.23 2.24 -6.35
C LEU A 121 -6.91 2.09 -4.97
N LEU A 122 -7.29 3.20 -4.35
CA LEU A 122 -8.08 3.20 -3.11
C LEU A 122 -9.49 2.72 -3.40
N GLU A 123 -10.17 3.24 -4.44
CA GLU A 123 -11.50 2.77 -4.84
C GLU A 123 -11.52 1.26 -5.16
N LEU A 124 -10.49 0.76 -5.84
CA LEU A 124 -10.35 -0.68 -6.12
C LEU A 124 -10.13 -1.49 -4.84
N PHE A 125 -9.32 -0.99 -3.91
CA PHE A 125 -9.15 -1.61 -2.59
C PHE A 125 -10.47 -1.66 -1.83
N GLU A 126 -11.21 -0.55 -1.76
CA GLU A 126 -12.51 -0.46 -1.08
C GLU A 126 -13.55 -1.37 -1.74
N THR A 127 -13.51 -1.53 -3.08
CA THR A 127 -14.39 -2.47 -3.79
C THR A 127 -14.13 -3.91 -3.34
N VAL A 128 -12.86 -4.31 -3.23
CA VAL A 128 -12.48 -5.64 -2.73
C VAL A 128 -12.88 -5.81 -1.26
N LEU A 129 -12.67 -4.78 -0.43
CA LEU A 129 -13.05 -4.81 0.97
C LEU A 129 -14.57 -4.95 1.16
N ARG A 130 -15.37 -4.16 0.43
CA ARG A 130 -16.84 -4.28 0.43
C ARG A 130 -17.28 -5.69 0.06
N ARG A 131 -16.59 -6.35 -0.88
CA ARG A 131 -16.86 -7.74 -1.22
C ARG A 131 -16.51 -8.68 -0.06
N CYS A 132 -15.35 -8.51 0.58
CA CYS A 132 -14.98 -9.28 1.77
C CYS A 132 -16.02 -9.13 2.89
N MET A 133 -16.52 -7.92 3.15
CA MET A 133 -17.58 -7.66 4.13
C MET A 133 -18.88 -8.38 3.75
N ALA A 134 -19.30 -8.29 2.48
CA ALA A 134 -20.51 -8.95 1.99
C ALA A 134 -20.45 -10.49 2.10
N GLU A 135 -19.26 -11.06 1.97
CA GLU A 135 -19.02 -12.51 2.15
C GLU A 135 -18.79 -12.89 3.63
N GLY A 136 -18.87 -11.94 4.57
CA GLY A 136 -18.70 -12.19 6.00
C GLY A 136 -17.26 -12.49 6.42
N LEU A 137 -16.28 -12.03 5.65
CA LEU A 137 -14.85 -12.20 5.93
C LEU A 137 -14.25 -11.09 6.81
N VAL A 138 -15.06 -10.16 7.30
CA VAL A 138 -14.63 -9.10 8.21
C VAL A 138 -15.44 -9.21 9.50
N GLY A 139 -14.78 -9.49 10.61
CA GLY A 139 -15.42 -9.64 11.92
C GLY A 139 -15.83 -8.30 12.53
N GLY A 140 -15.01 -7.26 12.37
CA GLY A 140 -15.33 -5.89 12.77
C GLY A 140 -15.06 -5.56 14.25
N GLU A 141 -14.75 -6.56 15.09
CA GLU A 141 -14.57 -6.35 16.54
C GLU A 141 -13.11 -6.21 17.01
N ARG A 142 -12.18 -6.95 16.39
CA ARG A 142 -10.80 -7.12 16.85
C ARG A 142 -9.85 -6.76 15.74
N PHE A 143 -9.23 -5.59 15.82
CA PHE A 143 -8.30 -5.13 14.79
C PHE A 143 -6.86 -5.12 15.30
N ALA A 144 -5.91 -5.16 14.37
CA ALA A 144 -4.51 -4.87 14.63
C ALA A 144 -3.99 -3.78 13.71
N VAL A 145 -3.04 -2.99 14.21
CA VAL A 145 -2.26 -2.05 13.40
C VAL A 145 -0.81 -2.49 13.35
N ASP A 146 -0.27 -2.54 12.15
CA ASP A 146 1.14 -2.81 11.91
C ASP A 146 1.67 -1.98 10.74
N ALA A 147 2.97 -1.67 10.78
CA ALA A 147 3.66 -0.90 9.76
C ALA A 147 4.79 -1.70 9.13
N SER A 148 4.81 -1.76 7.80
CA SER A 148 5.93 -2.32 7.05
C SER A 148 6.81 -1.23 6.46
N LEU A 149 8.12 -1.33 6.69
CA LEU A 149 9.09 -0.43 6.09
C LEU A 149 9.37 -0.81 4.63
N ILE A 150 9.05 0.11 3.73
CA ILE A 150 9.32 0.01 2.30
C ILE A 150 10.59 0.79 2.00
N LYS A 151 11.66 0.08 1.62
CA LYS A 151 12.93 0.69 1.24
C LYS A 151 12.74 1.58 0.00
N ALA A 152 13.12 2.84 0.11
CA ALA A 152 13.18 3.77 -1.01
C ALA A 152 14.35 3.43 -1.94
N ASP A 153 14.22 3.75 -3.23
CA ASP A 153 15.31 3.62 -4.21
C ASP A 153 16.30 4.80 -4.11
N ALA A 154 16.86 4.96 -2.92
CA ALA A 154 17.78 6.03 -2.57
C ALA A 154 19.08 5.47 -2.02
N ASN A 155 20.20 5.91 -2.58
CA ASN A 155 21.52 5.49 -2.11
C ASN A 155 21.82 6.17 -0.76
N ARG A 156 21.96 5.35 0.29
CA ARG A 156 22.28 5.79 1.65
C ARG A 156 23.57 6.60 1.79
N GLN A 157 24.53 6.45 0.86
CA GLN A 157 25.79 7.19 0.90
C GLN A 157 25.68 8.58 0.26
N ARG A 158 24.59 8.83 -0.48
CA ARG A 158 24.34 10.11 -1.15
C ARG A 158 23.22 10.83 -0.43
N CYS A 159 23.57 11.50 0.66
CA CYS A 159 22.65 12.26 1.49
C CYS A 159 23.27 13.59 1.95
N VAL A 160 22.42 14.52 2.32
CA VAL A 160 22.79 15.79 2.97
C VAL A 160 22.27 15.81 4.41
N PRO A 161 22.93 16.51 5.34
CA PRO A 161 22.39 16.76 6.67
C PRO A 161 21.01 17.43 6.55
N GLY A 162 20.02 16.96 7.33
CA GLY A 162 18.65 17.45 7.13
C GLY A 162 18.39 18.87 7.65
N ASP A 163 19.25 19.38 8.53
CA ASP A 163 19.27 20.77 8.98
C ASP A 163 19.77 21.76 7.91
N GLU A 164 20.61 21.29 6.98
CA GLU A 164 21.08 22.09 5.84
C GLU A 164 20.04 22.17 4.71
N GLY A 165 19.07 21.25 4.68
CA GLY A 165 18.06 21.17 3.63
C GLY A 165 18.60 20.65 2.30
N LEU A 166 17.74 20.60 1.27
CA LEU A 166 18.16 20.22 -0.08
C LEU A 166 18.99 21.34 -0.73
N PRO A 167 20.19 21.05 -1.26
CA PRO A 167 20.93 22.06 -2.00
C PRO A 167 20.17 22.43 -3.29
N PRO A 168 20.17 23.71 -3.72
CA PRO A 168 19.45 24.15 -4.93
C PRO A 168 19.84 23.38 -6.20
N GLU A 169 21.09 22.92 -6.27
CA GLU A 169 21.62 22.14 -7.39
C GLU A 169 21.09 20.70 -7.43
N ALA A 170 20.56 20.19 -6.32
CA ALA A 170 19.92 18.89 -6.24
C ALA A 170 18.45 18.91 -6.65
N ALA A 171 17.78 20.07 -6.63
CA ALA A 171 16.41 20.25 -7.07
C ALA A 171 16.33 20.17 -8.60
N SER A 172 16.27 18.94 -9.13
CA SER A 172 15.95 18.74 -10.53
C SER A 172 14.45 18.95 -10.75
N ARG A 173 14.04 19.36 -11.96
CA ARG A 173 12.61 19.49 -12.31
C ARG A 173 11.79 18.24 -11.94
N ALA A 174 12.37 17.05 -12.10
CA ALA A 174 11.69 15.79 -11.77
C ALA A 174 11.47 15.63 -10.25
N ILE A 175 12.39 16.13 -9.42
CA ILE A 175 12.26 16.12 -7.96
C ILE A 175 11.22 17.14 -7.54
N ASP A 176 11.24 18.35 -8.12
CA ASP A 176 10.23 19.38 -7.82
C ASP A 176 8.82 18.92 -8.22
N GLU A 177 8.66 18.35 -9.42
CA GLU A 177 7.39 17.75 -9.88
C GLU A 177 6.95 16.60 -8.98
N TYR A 178 7.87 15.78 -8.47
CA TYR A 178 7.55 14.70 -7.54
C TYR A 178 7.08 15.24 -6.19
N LEU A 179 7.85 16.15 -5.59
CA LEU A 179 7.54 16.73 -4.28
C LEU A 179 6.24 17.54 -4.30
N ALA A 180 5.96 18.30 -5.37
CA ALA A 180 4.74 19.08 -5.50
C ALA A 180 3.46 18.24 -5.57
N VAL A 181 3.59 16.94 -5.85
CA VAL A 181 2.47 15.99 -5.98
C VAL A 181 2.39 15.04 -4.78
N LEU A 182 3.35 15.11 -3.84
CA LEU A 182 3.23 14.35 -2.61
C LEU A 182 2.16 14.97 -1.72
N ASP A 183 1.40 14.12 -1.06
CA ASP A 183 0.46 14.57 -0.04
C ASP A 183 1.24 15.19 1.14
N ASP A 184 1.10 16.51 1.30
CA ASP A 184 1.74 17.25 2.36
C ASP A 184 1.38 16.66 3.74
N ALA A 185 0.17 16.13 3.94
CA ALA A 185 -0.23 15.54 5.22
C ALA A 185 0.54 14.24 5.52
N ALA A 186 0.74 13.38 4.52
CA ALA A 186 1.41 12.09 4.69
C ALA A 186 2.95 12.18 4.72
N PHE A 187 3.55 13.23 4.12
CA PHE A 187 4.99 13.30 3.91
C PHE A 187 5.68 14.58 4.44
N GLY A 188 5.11 15.77 4.17
CA GLY A 188 5.71 17.07 4.50
C GLY A 188 5.41 17.58 5.91
N GLY A 189 4.18 17.36 6.39
CA GLY A 189 3.64 17.79 7.67
C GLY A 189 3.43 16.68 8.70
N ALA A 190 3.73 15.43 8.33
CA ALA A 190 3.52 14.26 9.19
C ALA A 190 4.29 14.30 10.53
N THR A 191 5.36 15.10 10.61
CA THR A 191 6.10 15.30 11.86
C THR A 191 6.85 16.63 11.85
N PRO A 192 6.91 17.35 13.00
CA PRO A 192 7.78 18.52 13.14
C PRO A 192 9.27 18.14 13.27
N VAL A 193 9.60 16.84 13.32
CA VAL A 193 10.97 16.37 13.50
C VAL A 193 11.77 16.49 12.20
N THR A 194 12.80 17.34 12.23
CA THR A 194 13.78 17.46 11.16
C THR A 194 14.47 16.12 10.92
N PRO A 195 14.51 15.62 9.66
CA PRO A 195 15.20 14.37 9.36
C PRO A 195 16.70 14.52 9.65
N LYS A 196 17.35 13.43 10.08
CA LYS A 196 18.82 13.43 10.27
C LYS A 196 19.56 13.62 8.94
N PHE A 197 19.09 12.94 7.91
CA PHE A 197 19.64 12.99 6.57
C PHE A 197 18.50 13.05 5.56
N ILE A 198 18.73 13.79 4.48
CA ILE A 198 17.81 13.90 3.34
C ILE A 198 18.50 13.28 2.13
N SER A 199 17.78 12.48 1.35
CA SER A 199 18.28 12.02 0.06
C SER A 199 17.95 13.03 -1.03
N PRO A 200 18.94 13.52 -1.80
CA PRO A 200 18.68 14.31 -2.99
C PRO A 200 17.82 13.60 -4.04
N ALA A 201 17.90 12.27 -4.14
CA ALA A 201 17.15 11.50 -5.13
C ALA A 201 15.69 11.26 -4.71
N ASP A 202 15.44 11.20 -3.40
CA ASP A 202 14.10 11.02 -2.84
C ASP A 202 13.99 11.74 -1.48
N PRO A 203 13.69 13.05 -1.48
CA PRO A 203 13.75 13.85 -0.27
C PRO A 203 12.65 13.56 0.76
N ALA A 204 11.55 12.93 0.35
CA ALA A 204 10.44 12.59 1.22
C ALA A 204 10.67 11.29 2.03
N SER A 205 11.61 10.45 1.57
CA SER A 205 12.01 9.25 2.28
C SER A 205 12.74 9.58 3.59
N ARG A 206 12.60 8.72 4.61
CA ARG A 206 13.24 8.93 5.92
C ARG A 206 14.37 7.95 6.16
N TRP A 207 15.44 8.49 6.74
CA TRP A 207 16.56 7.70 7.20
C TRP A 207 16.19 6.91 8.46
N THR A 208 16.12 5.58 8.37
CA THR A 208 15.76 4.69 9.47
C THR A 208 16.77 3.57 9.68
N GLY A 209 16.97 3.18 10.94
CA GLY A 209 17.81 2.06 11.37
C GLY A 209 17.02 0.90 12.00
N ALA A 210 15.70 0.85 11.79
CA ALA A 210 14.80 -0.06 12.52
C ALA A 210 15.15 -1.56 12.38
N ASN A 211 15.67 -1.99 11.23
CA ASN A 211 15.96 -3.41 10.96
C ASN A 211 17.24 -3.96 11.62
N LYS A 212 17.76 -3.30 12.68
CA LYS A 212 19.02 -3.68 13.39
C LYS A 212 20.25 -3.83 12.49
N GLY A 213 20.15 -3.36 11.25
CA GLY A 213 21.17 -3.39 10.23
C GLY A 213 21.66 -1.98 9.90
N LEU A 214 22.25 -1.86 8.72
CA LEU A 214 22.67 -0.56 8.21
C LEU A 214 21.45 0.30 7.91
N ALA A 215 21.47 1.54 8.39
CA ALA A 215 20.39 2.47 8.13
C ALA A 215 20.24 2.78 6.62
N PHE A 216 18.99 3.03 6.23
CA PHE A 216 18.58 3.23 4.85
C PHE A 216 17.39 4.20 4.78
N PHE A 217 17.11 4.70 3.58
CA PHE A 217 15.95 5.54 3.31
C PHE A 217 14.70 4.68 3.07
N ALA A 218 13.61 5.01 3.73
CA ALA A 218 12.38 4.23 3.69
C ALA A 218 11.12 5.08 3.82
N TYR A 219 10.01 4.45 3.46
CA TYR A 219 8.64 4.81 3.78
C TYR A 219 8.03 3.76 4.71
N ALA A 220 6.95 4.10 5.39
CA ALA A 220 6.14 3.14 6.12
C ALA A 220 4.80 2.97 5.39
N THR A 221 4.36 1.73 5.25
CA THR A 221 2.98 1.41 4.85
C THR A 221 2.30 0.80 6.05
N ASN A 222 1.31 1.50 6.57
CA ASN A 222 0.53 1.08 7.73
C ASN A 222 -0.70 0.32 7.27
N TYR A 223 -1.06 -0.71 8.00
CA TYR A 223 -2.22 -1.55 7.72
C TYR A 223 -3.10 -1.60 8.97
N LEU A 224 -4.40 -1.43 8.78
CA LEU A 224 -5.41 -1.80 9.75
C LEU A 224 -5.99 -3.14 9.33
N ILE A 225 -5.94 -4.13 10.23
CA ILE A 225 -6.18 -5.54 9.90
C ILE A 225 -7.26 -6.09 10.82
N ASP A 226 -8.33 -6.64 10.26
CA ASP A 226 -9.29 -7.47 10.98
C ASP A 226 -8.65 -8.82 11.36
N LEU A 227 -8.70 -9.17 12.63
CA LEU A 227 -8.00 -10.34 13.17
C LEU A 227 -8.75 -11.66 12.99
N ASP A 228 -10.01 -11.65 12.55
CA ASP A 228 -10.80 -12.88 12.43
C ASP A 228 -10.43 -13.66 11.18
N HIS A 229 -10.20 -12.95 10.08
CA HIS A 229 -9.79 -13.53 8.80
C HIS A 229 -8.51 -12.93 8.21
N ALA A 230 -7.81 -12.07 8.97
CA ALA A 230 -6.60 -11.36 8.53
C ALA A 230 -6.84 -10.49 7.28
N ILE A 231 -8.02 -9.86 7.20
CA ILE A 231 -8.36 -8.95 6.10
C ILE A 231 -7.86 -7.55 6.43
N ILE A 232 -7.11 -6.96 5.51
CA ILE A 232 -6.73 -5.54 5.59
C ILE A 232 -7.98 -4.71 5.30
N VAL A 233 -8.39 -3.89 6.26
CA VAL A 233 -9.59 -3.05 6.19
C VAL A 233 -9.27 -1.59 5.90
N ASP A 234 -8.02 -1.16 6.12
CA ASP A 234 -7.53 0.14 5.69
C ASP A 234 -6.01 0.12 5.53
N VAL A 235 -5.48 1.03 4.71
CA VAL A 235 -4.05 1.23 4.45
C VAL A 235 -3.73 2.72 4.43
N GLU A 236 -2.68 3.11 5.12
CA GLU A 236 -2.19 4.50 5.11
C GLU A 236 -0.67 4.53 4.92
N PRO A 237 -0.16 5.05 3.79
CA PRO A 237 1.27 5.27 3.63
C PRO A 237 1.70 6.52 4.41
N CYS A 238 2.85 6.45 5.07
CA CYS A 238 3.42 7.62 5.76
C CYS A 238 4.94 7.66 5.66
N THR A 239 5.50 8.79 6.09
CA THR A 239 6.95 8.91 6.29
C THR A 239 7.41 7.91 7.37
N ALA A 240 8.57 7.25 7.20
CA ALA A 240 9.03 6.18 8.10
C ALA A 240 9.53 6.70 9.47
N VAL A 241 8.60 7.13 10.30
CA VAL A 241 8.82 7.65 11.64
C VAL A 241 7.63 7.31 12.54
N ARG A 242 7.93 6.93 13.79
CA ARG A 242 6.94 6.48 14.77
C ARG A 242 5.75 7.43 14.95
N GLN A 243 5.98 8.74 14.98
CA GLN A 243 4.91 9.73 15.14
C GLN A 243 3.91 9.67 13.97
N ALA A 244 4.41 9.52 12.74
CA ALA A 244 3.55 9.44 11.57
C ALA A 244 2.79 8.11 11.51
N GLU A 245 3.41 7.00 11.96
CA GLU A 245 2.75 5.69 12.07
C GLU A 245 1.57 5.73 13.07
N VAL A 246 1.74 6.42 14.21
CA VAL A 246 0.65 6.62 15.20
C VAL A 246 -0.47 7.48 14.62
N THR A 247 -0.14 8.56 13.93
CA THR A 247 -1.15 9.39 13.23
C THR A 247 -1.89 8.57 12.16
N ALA A 248 -1.16 7.80 11.36
CA ALA A 248 -1.72 6.93 10.34
C ALA A 248 -2.68 5.88 10.95
N ALA A 249 -2.35 5.33 12.12
CA ALA A 249 -3.24 4.43 12.85
C ALA A 249 -4.58 5.09 13.21
N ARG A 250 -4.55 6.34 13.70
CA ARG A 250 -5.77 7.11 14.00
C ARG A 250 -6.59 7.36 12.74
N THR A 251 -5.94 7.84 11.67
CA THR A 251 -6.57 8.09 10.36
C THR A 251 -7.27 6.85 9.83
N MET A 252 -6.61 5.69 9.86
CA MET A 252 -7.20 4.42 9.39
C MET A 252 -8.41 3.99 10.22
N ILE A 253 -8.37 4.18 11.56
CA ILE A 253 -9.50 3.83 12.43
C ILE A 253 -10.71 4.73 12.16
N GLU A 254 -10.48 6.04 12.04
CA GLU A 254 -11.52 7.02 11.74
C GLU A 254 -12.12 6.79 10.35
N ARG A 255 -11.28 6.59 9.33
CA ARG A 255 -11.73 6.34 7.96
C ARG A 255 -12.47 5.01 7.82
N ALA A 256 -12.00 3.94 8.47
CA ALA A 256 -12.72 2.66 8.49
C ALA A 256 -14.13 2.80 9.10
N ARG A 257 -14.29 3.64 10.13
CA ARG A 257 -15.60 3.99 10.69
C ARG A 257 -16.46 4.75 9.69
N GLU A 258 -15.92 5.80 9.10
CA GLU A 258 -16.67 6.70 8.22
C GLU A 258 -17.10 6.03 6.91
N HIS A 259 -16.20 5.27 6.29
CA HIS A 259 -16.43 4.69 4.95
C HIS A 259 -17.13 3.33 5.02
N HIS A 260 -16.92 2.56 6.10
CA HIS A 260 -17.31 1.15 6.17
C HIS A 260 -18.10 0.76 7.42
N ASP A 261 -18.41 1.71 8.32
CA ASP A 261 -19.07 1.43 9.61
C ASP A 261 -18.31 0.37 10.43
N LEU A 262 -16.99 0.31 10.27
CA LEU A 262 -16.12 -0.60 11.00
C LEU A 262 -15.55 0.11 12.23
N TRP A 263 -15.92 -0.38 13.41
CA TRP A 263 -15.48 0.18 14.68
C TRP A 263 -14.94 -0.90 15.62
N PRO A 264 -13.61 -1.03 15.79
CA PRO A 264 -13.06 -2.10 16.59
C PRO A 264 -13.33 -1.88 18.08
N ALA A 265 -13.79 -2.92 18.77
CA ALA A 265 -13.86 -2.91 20.22
C ALA A 265 -12.46 -3.07 20.86
N ARG A 266 -11.55 -3.74 20.16
CA ARG A 266 -10.19 -4.06 20.62
C ARG A 266 -9.15 -3.77 19.54
N LEU A 267 -8.06 -3.13 19.93
CA LEU A 267 -6.93 -2.82 19.03
C LEU A 267 -5.62 -3.43 19.53
N ALA A 268 -5.04 -4.34 18.76
CA ALA A 268 -3.71 -4.88 19.01
C ALA A 268 -2.65 -4.10 18.21
N ALA A 269 -1.53 -3.79 18.84
CA ALA A 269 -0.40 -3.15 18.15
C ALA A 269 0.90 -3.39 18.93
N ASP A 270 2.03 -3.08 18.29
CA ASP A 270 3.33 -3.21 18.93
C ASP A 270 3.60 -2.09 19.97
N THR A 271 4.72 -2.19 20.68
CA THR A 271 5.12 -1.20 21.69
C THR A 271 5.30 0.22 21.15
N ALA A 272 5.52 0.41 19.85
CA ALA A 272 5.65 1.72 19.25
C ALA A 272 4.31 2.49 19.26
N TYR A 273 3.17 1.81 19.27
CA TYR A 273 1.86 2.47 19.38
C TYR A 273 1.44 2.78 20.82
N GLY A 274 2.17 2.27 21.83
CA GLY A 274 1.84 2.41 23.26
C GLY A 274 2.24 3.75 23.89
N SER A 275 2.10 4.88 23.18
CA SER A 275 2.32 6.21 23.79
C SER A 275 1.13 6.57 24.69
N ALA A 276 1.37 7.35 25.75
CA ALA A 276 0.30 7.76 26.67
C ALA A 276 -0.85 8.49 25.93
N GLU A 277 -0.51 9.38 25.00
CA GLU A 277 -1.50 10.10 24.18
C GLU A 277 -2.31 9.17 23.27
N MET A 278 -1.70 8.12 22.70
CA MET A 278 -2.43 7.16 21.87
C MET A 278 -3.38 6.30 22.72
N LEU A 279 -2.92 5.86 23.90
CA LEU A 279 -3.74 5.06 24.80
C LEU A 279 -4.91 5.88 25.38
N ASP A 280 -4.66 7.13 25.75
CA ASP A 280 -5.69 8.07 26.21
C ASP A 280 -6.79 8.25 25.14
N TRP A 281 -6.38 8.56 23.90
CA TRP A 281 -7.30 8.67 22.76
C TRP A 281 -8.09 7.37 22.51
N LEU A 282 -7.43 6.20 22.52
CA LEU A 282 -8.11 4.93 22.32
C LEU A 282 -9.17 4.66 23.39
N VAL A 283 -8.81 4.80 24.68
CA VAL A 283 -9.70 4.43 25.78
C VAL A 283 -10.78 5.48 26.03
N HIS A 284 -10.39 6.75 26.10
CA HIS A 284 -11.27 7.82 26.58
C HIS A 284 -12.05 8.50 25.46
N ASP A 285 -11.45 8.68 24.28
CA ASP A 285 -12.12 9.35 23.17
C ASP A 285 -12.88 8.34 22.29
N GLN A 286 -12.28 7.17 22.04
CA GLN A 286 -12.80 6.18 21.10
C GLN A 286 -13.50 4.98 21.75
N GLY A 287 -13.27 4.72 23.04
CA GLY A 287 -13.82 3.56 23.74
C GLY A 287 -13.30 2.21 23.24
N ILE A 288 -12.09 2.20 22.68
CA ILE A 288 -11.40 1.03 22.13
C ILE A 288 -10.45 0.47 23.19
N GLU A 289 -10.53 -0.82 23.49
CA GLU A 289 -9.65 -1.50 24.44
C GLU A 289 -8.27 -1.79 23.80
N PRO A 290 -7.17 -1.19 24.31
CA PRO A 290 -5.85 -1.36 23.73
C PRO A 290 -5.18 -2.64 24.24
N HIS A 291 -4.81 -3.53 23.31
CA HIS A 291 -3.94 -4.67 23.53
C HIS A 291 -2.52 -4.33 23.05
N ILE A 292 -1.92 -3.30 23.65
CA ILE A 292 -0.66 -2.71 23.23
C ILE A 292 0.34 -2.77 24.38
N PRO A 293 1.52 -3.42 24.23
CA PRO A 293 2.54 -3.41 25.27
C PRO A 293 3.06 -1.99 25.51
N VAL A 294 3.19 -1.58 26.77
CA VAL A 294 3.78 -0.28 27.14
C VAL A 294 5.24 -0.43 27.53
N ILE A 295 6.06 0.56 27.18
CA ILE A 295 7.43 0.64 27.72
C ILE A 295 7.31 1.01 29.19
N ASP A 296 7.52 0.03 30.05
CA ASP A 296 7.58 0.27 31.48
C ASP A 296 8.89 0.98 31.84
N LYS A 297 8.77 2.25 32.23
CA LYS A 297 9.86 3.08 32.78
C LYS A 297 9.70 3.33 34.28
N SER A 298 8.92 2.49 34.97
CA SER A 298 8.73 2.59 36.41
C SER A 298 10.03 2.36 37.17
N GLU A 299 10.91 1.48 36.67
CA GLU A 299 12.30 1.35 37.12
C GLU A 299 13.23 2.19 36.23
N ARG A 300 14.09 2.99 36.86
CA ARG A 300 15.04 3.89 36.18
C ARG A 300 16.47 3.43 36.45
N VAL A 301 17.26 3.29 35.38
CA VAL A 301 18.68 2.90 35.46
C VAL A 301 19.64 4.06 35.18
N ASP A 302 19.11 5.26 34.95
CA ASP A 302 19.84 6.48 34.58
C ASP A 302 20.07 7.44 35.77
N GLY A 303 19.76 6.98 37.00
CA GLY A 303 19.88 7.77 38.22
C GLY A 303 18.74 8.79 38.44
N THR A 304 17.71 8.78 37.58
CA THR A 304 16.46 9.53 37.84
C THR A 304 15.54 8.76 38.78
N PHE A 305 14.63 9.47 39.45
CA PHE A 305 13.69 8.84 40.38
C PHE A 305 12.76 7.85 39.67
N SER A 306 12.72 6.64 40.22
CA SER A 306 11.80 5.54 39.88
C SER A 306 10.42 5.78 40.48
N ARG A 307 9.40 5.04 40.00
CA ARG A 307 8.05 5.12 40.58
C ARG A 307 8.04 4.73 42.06
N SER A 308 8.89 3.80 42.47
CA SER A 308 9.06 3.39 43.87
C SER A 308 9.66 4.46 44.78
N ASP A 309 10.32 5.48 44.21
CA ASP A 309 10.84 6.62 44.99
C ASP A 309 9.74 7.62 45.37
N PHE A 310 8.53 7.46 44.82
CA PHE A 310 7.37 8.29 45.15
C PHE A 310 6.33 7.45 45.89
N ALA A 311 5.87 7.97 47.04
CA ALA A 311 4.68 7.48 47.73
C ALA A 311 3.52 8.44 47.45
N TYR A 312 2.42 7.91 46.93
CA TYR A 312 1.21 8.71 46.74
C TYR A 312 0.52 8.95 48.08
N ASP A 313 0.42 10.22 48.49
CA ASP A 313 -0.25 10.64 49.73
C ASP A 313 -1.67 11.10 49.42
N HIS A 314 -2.63 10.19 49.59
CA HIS A 314 -4.06 10.45 49.40
C HIS A 314 -4.61 11.59 50.27
N ALA A 315 -3.96 11.95 51.39
CA ALA A 315 -4.45 12.98 52.30
C ALA A 315 -4.07 14.42 51.87
N GLN A 316 -3.11 14.56 50.95
CA GLN A 316 -2.62 15.85 50.46
C GLN A 316 -2.92 16.12 48.98
N ASP A 317 -3.61 15.20 48.32
CA ASP A 317 -4.06 15.36 46.93
C ASP A 317 -5.34 16.22 46.93
N LEU A 318 -5.21 17.48 46.49
CA LEU A 318 -6.26 18.51 46.51
C LEU A 318 -7.25 18.40 45.35
#